data_AF-A0A6G0IZN4-F1
#
_entry.id   AF-A0A6G0IZN4-F1
#
_cell.length_a   1.000
_cell.length_b   1.000
_cell.length_c   1.000
_cell.angle_alpha   90.00
_cell.angle_beta   90.00
_cell.angle_gamma   90.00
#
_symmetry.space_group_name_H-M   'P 1'
#
loop_
_entity.id
_entity.type
_entity.pdbx_description
1 polymer ?
#
loop_
_entity_poly.entity_id
_entity_poly.type
_entity_poly.pdbx_seq_one_letter_code
_entity_poly.pdbx_strand_id
1 'polypeptide(L)'
;MDSHCLVSSGNEFPRLAARLILGTLRRPPEENRREQGLPSSGLESSAELLSALSPEEREMLGTITAEGYPLHTAINALQKIGQQTPEQILSYLLACDHLCQLGYDKAQVEEALEMFQNCEAKAKEFLHLLSQFIEMGFQQNTIKEVLLVHENHRERALEELMMHEA
;
A
#
# COMPACT_ATOMS: atom_id res chain seq x y z
N MET A 1 -12.55 20.70 5.71
CA MET A 1 -13.11 20.13 4.47
C MET A 1 -12.74 18.67 4.55
N ASP A 2 -13.45 17.94 5.39
CA ASP A 2 -13.07 16.60 5.86
C ASP A 2 -14.28 15.74 5.60
N SER A 3 -14.42 15.30 4.36
CA SER A 3 -15.56 14.50 3.93
C SER A 3 -15.06 13.61 2.82
N HIS A 4 -14.66 12.39 3.22
CA HIS A 4 -14.93 11.12 2.54
C HIS A 4 -14.21 9.96 3.27
N CYS A 5 -14.33 9.87 4.60
CA CYS A 5 -14.29 8.56 5.25
C CYS A 5 -15.72 8.03 5.22
N LEU A 6 -16.10 7.45 4.09
CA LEU A 6 -17.34 6.69 4.02
C LEU A 6 -17.25 5.57 5.05
N VAL A 7 -18.16 5.64 6.00
CA VAL A 7 -18.45 4.61 7.00
C VAL A 7 -18.90 3.34 6.27
N SER A 8 -17.94 2.48 5.91
CA SER A 8 -18.23 1.09 5.61
C SER A 8 -18.37 0.34 6.93
N SER A 9 -19.57 0.45 7.52
CA SER A 9 -20.08 -0.52 8.47
C SER A 9 -20.11 -1.89 7.78
N GLY A 10 -19.30 -2.83 8.25
CA GLY A 10 -19.33 -4.22 7.81
C GLY A 10 -18.08 -4.69 7.08
N ASN A 11 -16.90 -4.51 7.66
CA ASN A 11 -15.72 -5.26 7.23
C ASN A 11 -15.52 -6.43 8.18
N GLU A 12 -16.05 -7.59 7.76
CA GLU A 12 -15.48 -8.87 8.14
C GLU A 12 -14.01 -8.84 7.75
N PHE A 13 -13.15 -8.52 8.72
CA PHE A 13 -11.71 -8.55 8.59
C PHE A 13 -11.31 -9.88 7.91
N PRO A 14 -10.64 -9.86 6.74
CA PRO A 14 -9.91 -11.03 6.34
C PRO A 14 -8.70 -11.07 7.26
N ARG A 15 -8.83 -11.73 8.41
CA ARG A 15 -7.70 -12.19 9.25
C ARG A 15 -6.71 -13.06 8.45
N LEU A 16 -7.02 -13.36 7.18
CA LEU A 16 -6.18 -14.03 6.19
C LEU A 16 -5.26 -13.07 5.40
N ALA A 17 -5.54 -11.76 5.31
CA ALA A 17 -4.66 -10.81 4.62
C ALA A 17 -3.34 -10.62 5.39
N ALA A 18 -3.40 -10.54 6.73
CA ALA A 18 -2.21 -10.44 7.58
C ALA A 18 -1.27 -11.66 7.46
N ARG A 19 -1.77 -12.85 7.10
CA ARG A 19 -0.94 -14.04 6.84
C ARG A 19 -0.35 -14.10 5.44
N LEU A 20 -0.88 -13.35 4.47
CA LEU A 20 -0.33 -13.31 3.11
C LEU A 20 0.77 -12.25 2.96
N ILE A 21 0.69 -11.14 3.71
CA ILE A 21 1.65 -10.04 3.63
C ILE A 21 3.00 -10.41 4.29
N LEU A 22 2.98 -11.15 5.41
CA LEU A 22 4.21 -11.62 6.07
C LEU A 22 4.83 -12.88 5.42
N GLY A 23 4.12 -13.56 4.51
CA GLY A 23 4.50 -14.87 3.97
C GLY A 23 5.27 -14.88 2.65
N THR A 24 5.46 -13.74 1.96
CA THR A 24 5.97 -13.75 0.57
C THR A 24 7.22 -12.90 0.33
N LEU A 25 7.99 -12.55 1.37
CA LEU A 25 9.38 -12.11 1.20
C LEU A 25 10.30 -13.30 0.89
N ARG A 26 10.12 -13.88 -0.30
CA ARG A 26 11.18 -14.63 -0.98
C ARG A 26 11.31 -14.08 -2.40
N ARG A 27 11.98 -12.92 -2.50
CA ARG A 27 12.57 -12.47 -3.77
C ARG A 27 13.48 -13.58 -4.31
N PRO A 28 13.31 -14.07 -5.54
CA PRO A 28 14.40 -14.76 -6.22
C PRO A 28 15.49 -13.74 -6.59
N PRO A 29 16.78 -14.12 -6.56
CA PRO A 29 17.83 -13.31 -7.16
C PRO A 29 17.79 -13.52 -8.68
N GLU A 30 17.32 -12.52 -9.43
CA GLU A 30 17.55 -12.45 -10.88
C GLU A 30 18.94 -11.86 -11.12
N GLU A 31 19.93 -12.75 -11.13
CA GLU A 31 21.22 -12.46 -11.74
C GLU A 31 21.28 -13.14 -13.12
N ASN A 32 21.57 -12.30 -14.13
CA ASN A 32 22.14 -12.62 -15.43
C ASN A 32 21.17 -12.78 -16.61
N ARG A 33 21.02 -11.69 -17.38
CA ARG A 33 21.27 -11.78 -18.83
C ARG A 33 21.80 -10.46 -19.38
N ARG A 34 23.00 -10.56 -19.93
CA ARG A 34 23.70 -9.51 -20.66
C ARG A 34 23.09 -9.31 -22.06
N GLU A 35 23.40 -8.14 -22.63
CA GLU A 35 23.63 -7.84 -24.05
C GLU A 35 22.54 -7.08 -24.86
N GLN A 36 22.81 -5.78 -25.02
CA GLN A 36 22.86 -5.01 -26.29
C GLN A 36 21.57 -4.51 -26.97
N GLY A 37 21.49 -3.18 -27.14
CA GLY A 37 20.84 -2.55 -28.30
C GLY A 37 20.03 -1.27 -28.05
N LEU A 38 20.66 -0.10 -28.29
CA LEU A 38 20.11 1.21 -28.72
C LEU A 38 18.91 1.89 -27.98
N PRO A 39 18.95 3.23 -27.81
CA PRO A 39 17.96 3.95 -27.01
C PRO A 39 16.71 4.28 -27.83
N SER A 40 15.66 3.47 -27.68
CA SER A 40 14.27 3.89 -27.89
C SER A 40 13.31 3.27 -26.85
N SER A 41 13.87 2.82 -25.72
CA SER A 41 13.26 1.91 -24.74
C SER A 41 12.10 2.46 -23.89
N GLY A 42 11.66 3.70 -24.08
CA GLY A 42 10.55 4.25 -23.31
C GLY A 42 9.16 3.83 -23.82
N LEU A 43 9.01 3.68 -25.14
CA LEU A 43 7.71 3.48 -25.78
C LEU A 43 7.38 1.99 -25.97
N GLU A 44 8.36 1.15 -26.30
CA GLU A 44 8.17 -0.30 -26.43
C GLU A 44 7.73 -0.92 -25.08
N SER A 45 8.32 -0.46 -23.97
CA SER A 45 8.02 -0.94 -22.63
C SER A 45 6.57 -0.61 -22.21
N SER A 46 6.06 0.57 -22.60
CA SER A 46 4.68 0.97 -22.29
C SER A 46 3.65 0.18 -23.09
N ALA A 47 3.93 -0.10 -24.37
CA ALA A 47 3.04 -0.86 -25.24
C ALA A 47 2.95 -2.35 -24.86
N GLU A 48 4.06 -2.96 -24.43
CA GLU A 48 4.06 -4.33 -23.90
C GLU A 48 3.31 -4.43 -22.57
N LEU A 49 3.52 -3.49 -21.65
CA LEU A 49 2.81 -3.47 -20.38
C LEU A 49 1.29 -3.30 -20.57
N LEU A 50 0.87 -2.42 -21.48
CA LEU A 50 -0.54 -2.29 -21.84
C LEU A 50 -1.06 -3.58 -22.48
N SER A 51 -0.28 -4.22 -23.35
CA SER A 51 -0.69 -5.46 -24.05
C SER A 51 -1.05 -6.61 -23.11
N ALA A 52 -0.41 -6.67 -21.93
CA ALA A 52 -0.71 -7.65 -20.89
C ALA A 52 -2.01 -7.37 -20.12
N LEU A 53 -2.55 -6.15 -20.21
CA LEU A 53 -3.73 -5.69 -19.49
C LEU A 53 -5.00 -5.80 -20.35
N SER A 54 -6.13 -5.98 -19.68
CA SER A 54 -7.46 -6.01 -20.28
C SER A 54 -7.85 -4.64 -20.84
N PRO A 55 -8.76 -4.56 -21.82
CA PRO A 55 -9.21 -3.28 -22.36
C PRO A 55 -9.82 -2.36 -21.30
N GLU A 56 -10.52 -2.92 -20.30
CA GLU A 56 -11.07 -2.18 -19.17
C GLU A 56 -9.97 -1.56 -18.30
N GLU A 57 -8.91 -2.33 -18.01
CA GLU A 57 -7.74 -1.85 -17.26
C GLU A 57 -7.02 -0.72 -18.01
N ARG A 58 -6.87 -0.83 -19.33
CA ARG A 58 -6.24 0.21 -20.16
C ARG A 58 -7.04 1.52 -20.15
N GLU A 59 -8.37 1.45 -20.25
CA GLU A 59 -9.23 2.63 -20.18
C GLU A 59 -9.10 3.32 -18.82
N MET A 60 -9.11 2.54 -17.73
CA MET A 60 -8.89 3.03 -16.38
C MET A 60 -7.52 3.70 -16.20
N LEU A 61 -6.45 3.09 -16.71
CA LEU A 61 -5.11 3.69 -16.71
C LEU A 61 -5.06 4.97 -17.55
N GLY A 62 -5.87 5.08 -18.60
CA GLY A 62 -6.07 6.31 -19.36
C GLY A 62 -6.54 7.47 -18.47
N THR A 63 -7.51 7.22 -17.59
CA THR A 63 -8.00 8.23 -16.62
C THR A 63 -6.91 8.62 -15.64
N ILE A 64 -6.15 7.66 -15.11
CA ILE A 64 -5.07 7.94 -14.13
C ILE A 64 -3.91 8.71 -14.77
N THR A 65 -3.58 8.39 -16.03
CA THR A 65 -2.53 9.09 -16.77
C THR A 65 -2.95 10.49 -17.21
N ALA A 66 -4.24 10.72 -17.45
CA ALA A 66 -4.79 12.06 -17.69
C ALA A 66 -4.64 13.00 -16.49
N GLU A 67 -4.65 12.45 -15.27
CA GLU A 67 -4.37 13.21 -14.03
C GLU A 67 -2.87 13.56 -13.85
N GLY A 68 -2.01 13.13 -14.78
CA GLY A 68 -0.59 13.47 -14.80
C GLY A 68 0.34 12.42 -14.18
N TYR A 69 -0.19 11.27 -13.73
CA TYR A 69 0.64 10.16 -13.27
C TYR A 69 1.28 9.43 -14.47
N PRO A 70 2.56 9.07 -14.40
CA PRO A 70 3.18 8.29 -15.46
C PRO A 70 2.56 6.89 -15.53
N LEU A 71 2.41 6.38 -16.76
CA LEU A 71 1.73 5.11 -17.04
C LEU A 71 2.29 3.95 -16.22
N HIS A 72 3.61 3.86 -16.06
CA HIS A 72 4.26 2.83 -15.25
C HIS A 72 3.82 2.87 -13.77
N THR A 73 3.64 4.06 -13.20
CA THR A 73 3.16 4.22 -11.82
C THR A 73 1.71 3.78 -11.69
N ALA A 74 0.87 4.13 -12.67
CA ALA A 74 -0.53 3.72 -12.71
C ALA A 74 -0.67 2.18 -12.80
N ILE A 75 0.13 1.53 -13.66
CA ILE A 75 0.17 0.07 -13.78
C ILE A 75 0.62 -0.58 -12.48
N ASN A 76 1.68 -0.07 -11.86
CA ASN A 76 2.17 -0.61 -10.59
C ASN A 76 1.13 -0.48 -9.47
N ALA A 77 0.40 0.64 -9.41
CA ALA A 77 -0.69 0.80 -8.46
C ALA A 77 -1.87 -0.13 -8.76
N LEU A 78 -2.27 -0.27 -10.02
CA LEU A 78 -3.29 -1.23 -10.46
C LEU A 78 -2.92 -2.67 -10.05
N GLN A 79 -1.67 -3.09 -10.27
CA GLN A 79 -1.24 -4.44 -9.88
C GLN A 79 -1.23 -4.66 -8.37
N LYS A 80 -0.94 -3.62 -7.58
CA LYS A 80 -0.92 -3.70 -6.12
C LYS A 80 -2.33 -3.75 -5.54
N ILE A 81 -3.21 -2.86 -5.99
CA ILE A 81 -4.56 -2.73 -5.42
C ILE A 81 -5.55 -3.69 -6.10
N GLY A 82 -5.24 -4.16 -7.31
CA GLY A 82 -6.06 -5.10 -8.08
C GLY A 82 -7.22 -4.42 -8.80
N GLN A 83 -8.34 -5.15 -8.94
CA GLN A 83 -9.54 -4.65 -9.61
C GLN A 83 -10.24 -3.57 -8.77
N GLN A 84 -9.96 -2.30 -9.08
CA GLN A 84 -10.50 -1.13 -8.39
C GLN A 84 -10.98 -0.09 -9.40
N THR A 85 -11.64 0.97 -8.94
CA THR A 85 -12.02 2.09 -9.80
C THR A 85 -10.83 3.06 -9.97
N PRO A 86 -10.75 3.83 -11.07
CA PRO A 86 -9.65 4.77 -11.27
C PRO A 86 -9.52 5.78 -10.12
N GLU A 87 -10.63 6.19 -9.51
CA GLU A 87 -10.63 7.10 -8.34
C GLU A 87 -9.96 6.47 -7.12
N GLN A 88 -10.16 5.16 -6.89
CA GLN A 88 -9.54 4.44 -5.77
C GLN A 88 -8.03 4.31 -5.98
N ILE A 89 -7.59 4.05 -7.22
CA ILE A 89 -6.17 4.00 -7.57
C ILE A 89 -5.52 5.38 -7.42
N LEU A 90 -6.19 6.43 -7.87
CA LEU A 90 -5.73 7.81 -7.67
C LEU A 90 -5.63 8.17 -6.19
N SER A 91 -6.64 7.81 -5.40
CA SER A 91 -6.63 8.02 -3.95
C SER A 91 -5.47 7.30 -3.28
N TYR A 92 -5.16 6.07 -3.69
CA TYR A 92 -3.99 5.34 -3.19
C TYR A 92 -2.67 6.01 -3.57
N LEU A 93 -2.52 6.45 -4.82
CA LEU A 93 -1.32 7.14 -5.28
C LEU A 93 -1.09 8.44 -4.50
N LEU A 94 -2.14 9.25 -4.35
CA LEU A 94 -2.11 10.48 -3.56
C LEU A 94 -1.74 10.22 -2.09
N ALA A 95 -2.37 9.22 -1.46
CA ALA A 95 -2.06 8.86 -0.08
C ALA A 95 -0.61 8.38 0.07
N CYS A 96 -0.11 7.58 -0.88
CA CYS A 96 1.28 7.15 -0.92
C CYS A 96 2.23 8.35 -0.97
N ASP A 97 2.01 9.27 -1.90
CA ASP A 97 2.84 10.46 -2.08
C ASP A 97 2.82 11.34 -0.83
N HIS A 98 1.63 11.62 -0.26
CA HIS A 98 1.49 12.40 0.95
C HIS A 98 2.23 11.78 2.14
N LEU A 99 2.05 10.49 2.39
CA LEU A 99 2.70 9.80 3.50
C LEU A 99 4.22 9.71 3.31
N CYS A 100 4.70 9.48 2.08
CA CYS A 100 6.12 9.51 1.78
C CYS A 100 6.73 10.90 2.01
N GLN A 101 6.00 11.98 1.66
CA GLN A 101 6.44 13.37 1.92
C GLN A 101 6.56 13.70 3.42
N LEU A 102 5.80 13.01 4.28
CA LEU A 102 5.92 13.13 5.74
C LEU A 102 7.18 12.44 6.29
N GLY A 103 7.94 11.72 5.45
CA GLY A 103 9.17 11.03 5.84
C GLY A 103 8.97 9.55 6.19
N TYR A 104 7.79 8.99 5.94
CA TYR A 104 7.57 7.54 6.10
C TYR A 104 8.17 6.77 4.92
N ASP A 105 8.67 5.56 5.21
CA ASP A 105 9.21 4.69 4.17
C ASP A 105 8.09 4.18 3.25
N LYS A 106 8.35 4.20 1.94
CA LYS A 106 7.37 3.80 0.93
C LYS A 106 6.85 2.38 1.17
N ALA A 107 7.69 1.43 1.57
CA ALA A 107 7.23 0.06 1.82
C ALA A 107 6.26 -0.02 3.01
N GLN A 108 6.51 0.77 4.06
CA GLN A 108 5.61 0.84 5.22
C GLN A 108 4.28 1.52 4.87
N VAL A 109 4.34 2.58 4.06
CA VAL A 109 3.16 3.30 3.56
C VAL A 109 2.29 2.39 2.72
N GLU A 110 2.88 1.67 1.76
CA GLU A 110 2.18 0.71 0.92
C GLU A 110 1.54 -0.40 1.76
N GLU A 111 2.27 -0.94 2.74
CA GLU A 111 1.76 -1.96 3.67
C GLU A 111 0.58 -1.44 4.52
N ALA A 112 0.70 -0.23 5.08
CA ALA A 112 -0.36 0.37 5.88
C ALA A 112 -1.61 0.65 5.05
N LEU A 113 -1.46 1.16 3.83
CA LEU A 113 -2.58 1.39 2.93
C LEU A 113 -3.28 0.08 2.56
N GLU A 114 -2.54 -1.01 2.33
CA GLU A 114 -3.12 -2.33 2.07
C GLU A 114 -3.90 -2.85 3.28
N MET A 115 -3.36 -2.71 4.50
CA MET A 115 -4.02 -3.13 5.73
C MET A 115 -5.30 -2.35 6.04
N PHE A 116 -5.36 -1.05 5.67
CA PHE A 116 -6.49 -0.16 5.96
C PHE A 116 -7.34 0.18 4.73
N GLN A 117 -7.33 -0.67 3.69
CA GLN A 117 -8.17 -0.51 2.49
C GLN A 117 -8.01 0.88 1.83
N ASN A 118 -6.77 1.31 1.63
CA ASN A 118 -6.38 2.58 1.02
C ASN A 118 -6.84 3.83 1.79
N CYS A 119 -7.18 3.71 3.07
CA CYS A 119 -7.55 4.86 3.89
C CYS A 119 -6.31 5.63 4.39
N GLU A 120 -6.02 6.80 3.79
CA GLU A 120 -4.88 7.66 4.16
C GLU A 120 -4.86 7.99 5.66
N ALA A 121 -6.00 8.40 6.23
CA ALA A 121 -6.10 8.80 7.62
C ALA A 121 -5.71 7.66 8.57
N LYS A 122 -6.26 6.45 8.35
CA LYS A 122 -5.94 5.27 9.16
C LYS A 122 -4.49 4.81 8.93
N ALA A 123 -4.00 4.81 7.70
CA ALA A 123 -2.61 4.43 7.40
C ALA A 123 -1.61 5.38 8.07
N LYS A 124 -1.88 6.69 8.06
CA LYS A 124 -1.08 7.69 8.77
C LYS A 124 -1.00 7.43 10.26
N GLU A 125 -2.16 7.21 10.89
CA GLU A 125 -2.25 6.93 12.33
C GLU A 125 -1.50 5.65 12.69
N PHE A 126 -1.65 4.60 11.88
CA PHE A 126 -0.93 3.35 12.06
C PHE A 126 0.59 3.55 12.04
N LEU A 127 1.12 4.24 11.03
CA LEU A 127 2.56 4.49 10.90
C LEU A 127 3.10 5.31 12.07
N HIS A 128 2.31 6.29 12.53
CA HIS A 128 2.66 7.11 13.67
C HIS A 128 2.67 6.32 15.00
N LEU A 129 1.68 5.46 15.22
CA LEU A 129 1.61 4.60 16.41
C LEU A 129 2.66 3.50 16.39
N LEU A 130 2.89 2.88 15.23
CA LEU A 130 3.91 1.87 15.02
C LEU A 130 5.29 2.41 15.41
N SER A 131 5.64 3.60 14.93
CA SER A 131 6.92 4.25 15.26
C SER A 131 7.03 4.52 16.76
N GLN A 132 5.99 5.11 17.37
CA GLN A 132 5.98 5.38 18.81
C GLN A 132 6.14 4.11 19.66
N PHE A 133 5.44 3.02 19.32
CA PHE A 133 5.54 1.78 20.07
C PHE A 133 6.88 1.08 19.86
N ILE A 134 7.49 1.18 18.68
CA ILE A 134 8.87 0.71 18.45
C ILE A 134 9.85 1.49 19.33
N GLU A 135 9.69 2.82 19.44
CA GLU A 135 10.52 3.66 20.32
C GLU A 135 10.35 3.30 21.81
N MET A 136 9.18 2.80 22.21
CA MET A 136 8.93 2.28 23.55
C MET A 136 9.57 0.91 23.80
N GLY A 137 10.11 0.25 22.77
CA GLY A 137 10.80 -1.04 22.85
C GLY A 137 9.94 -2.26 22.52
N PHE A 138 8.68 -2.08 22.13
CA PHE A 138 7.81 -3.19 21.76
C PHE A 138 8.21 -3.79 20.40
N GLN A 139 7.96 -5.09 20.22
CA GLN A 139 8.28 -5.76 18.96
C GLN A 139 7.35 -5.32 17.82
N GLN A 140 7.94 -4.99 16.67
CA GLN A 140 7.21 -4.52 15.49
C GLN A 140 6.06 -5.45 15.08
N ASN A 141 6.27 -6.77 15.04
CA ASN A 141 5.25 -7.72 14.62
C ASN A 141 4.04 -7.69 15.57
N THR A 142 4.30 -7.72 16.88
CA THR A 142 3.26 -7.64 17.91
C THR A 142 2.49 -6.33 17.83
N ILE A 143 3.19 -5.20 17.66
CA ILE A 143 2.55 -3.90 17.48
C ILE A 143 1.60 -3.91 16.28
N LYS A 144 2.05 -4.41 15.12
CA LYS A 144 1.24 -4.45 13.90
C LYS A 144 -0.03 -5.27 14.11
N GLU A 145 0.07 -6.44 14.75
CA GLU A 145 -1.10 -7.29 15.04
C GLU A 145 -2.10 -6.58 15.96
N VAL A 146 -1.61 -6.00 17.06
CA VAL A 146 -2.45 -5.31 18.04
C VAL A 146 -3.11 -4.08 17.44
N LEU A 147 -2.35 -3.25 16.69
CA LEU A 147 -2.90 -2.08 16.00
C LEU A 147 -3.97 -2.47 14.98
N LEU A 148 -3.81 -3.60 14.30
CA LEU A 148 -4.79 -4.12 13.35
C LEU A 148 -6.07 -4.59 14.06
N VAL A 149 -5.93 -5.30 15.19
CA VAL A 149 -7.07 -5.78 16.00
C VAL A 149 -7.87 -4.61 16.59
N HIS A 150 -7.19 -3.56 17.05
CA HIS A 150 -7.83 -2.42 17.70
C HIS A 150 -8.14 -1.26 16.76
N GLU A 151 -7.92 -1.40 15.45
CA GLU A 151 -8.12 -0.35 14.44
C GLU A 151 -7.44 0.98 14.79
N ASN A 152 -6.14 0.94 15.10
CA ASN A 152 -5.35 2.10 15.50
C ASN A 152 -5.79 2.79 16.80
N HIS A 153 -6.60 2.13 17.64
CA HIS A 153 -6.95 2.68 18.94
C HIS A 153 -5.76 2.62 19.90
N ARG A 154 -5.01 3.72 19.99
CA ARG A 154 -3.78 3.86 20.79
C ARG A 154 -3.87 3.26 22.20
N GLU A 155 -4.86 3.65 22.99
CA GLU A 155 -4.94 3.25 24.40
C GLU A 155 -5.16 1.73 24.56
N ARG A 156 -6.13 1.16 23.83
CA ARG A 156 -6.38 -0.29 23.83
C ARG A 156 -5.19 -1.08 23.32
N ALA A 157 -4.54 -0.59 22.26
CA ALA A 157 -3.35 -1.23 21.72
C ALA A 157 -2.18 -1.21 22.72
N LEU A 158 -1.98 -0.09 23.41
CA LEU A 158 -0.94 0.03 24.43
C LEU A 158 -1.23 -0.87 25.64
N GLU A 159 -2.48 -0.94 26.08
CA GLU A 159 -2.90 -1.82 27.17
C GLU A 159 -2.61 -3.29 26.85
N GLU A 160 -3.00 -3.75 25.65
CA GLU A 160 -2.72 -5.11 25.20
C GLU A 160 -1.21 -5.37 25.07
N LEU A 161 -0.44 -4.43 24.50
CA LEU A 161 1.02 -4.55 24.39
C LEU A 161 1.70 -4.67 25.76
N MET A 162 1.24 -3.90 26.75
CA MET A 162 1.75 -3.97 28.12
C MET A 162 1.39 -5.29 28.81
N MET A 163 0.23 -5.87 28.51
CA MET A 163 -0.22 -7.15 29.08
C MET A 163 0.48 -8.35 28.43
N HIS A 164 0.85 -8.27 27.15
CA HIS A 164 1.48 -9.36 26.41
C HIS A 164 3.00 -9.48 26.64
N GLU A 165 3.67 -8.43 27.14
CA GLU A 165 5.11 -8.43 27.47
C GLU A 165 5.42 -8.42 28.99
N ALA A 166 4.40 -8.62 29.85
CA ALA A 166 4.53 -8.79 31.31
C ALA A 166 4.70 -10.26 31.72
#